data_AF-A0A430EAT6-F1
#
_entry.id   AF-A0A430EAT6-F1
#
_cell.length_a   1.000
_cell.length_b   1.000
_cell.length_c   1.000
_cell.angle_alpha   90.00
_cell.angle_beta   90.00
_cell.angle_gamma   90.00
#
_symmetry.space_group_name_H-M   'P 1'
#
loop_
_entity.id
_entity.type
_entity.pdbx_description
1 polymer ?
#
loop_
_entity_poly.entity_id
_entity_poly.type
_entity_poly.pdbx_seq_one_letter_code
_entity_poly.pdbx_strand_id
1 'polypeptide(L)' 'LYKAEVIHRRGPWRSFEAVEYATLEWVDWFNHRRLLEPIGNILPAEAEANYYAAAEQIVMAA' A
#
# COMPACT_ATOMS: atom_id res chain seq x y z
N LEU A 1 -6.27 5.82 -6.84
CA LEU A 1 -5.08 6.58 -6.37
C LEU A 1 -3.90 6.34 -7.31
N TYR A 2 -3.36 5.11 -7.40
CA TYR A 2 -2.21 4.74 -8.24
C TYR A 2 -2.17 5.37 -9.66
N LYS A 3 -3.17 5.12 -10.51
CA LYS A 3 -3.19 5.65 -11.89
C LYS A 3 -3.11 7.19 -11.95
N ALA A 4 -3.81 7.88 -11.05
CA ALA A 4 -3.82 9.34 -11.01
C ALA A 4 -2.53 9.92 -10.40
N GLU A 5 -2.05 9.34 -9.29
CA GLU A 5 -0.90 9.84 -8.53
C GLU A 5 0.46 9.50 -9.19
N VAL A 6 0.52 8.40 -9.94
CA VAL A 6 1.76 7.91 -10.57
C VAL A 6 1.64 7.96 -12.08
N ILE A 7 0.77 7.14 -12.68
CA ILE A 7 0.78 6.90 -14.13
C ILE A 7 0.52 8.19 -14.92
N HIS A 8 -0.53 8.92 -14.59
CA HIS A 8 -0.90 10.15 -15.29
C HIS A 8 -0.03 11.34 -14.85
N ARG A 9 0.33 11.42 -13.56
CA ARG A 9 1.06 12.58 -13.01
C ARG A 9 2.55 12.58 -13.36
N ARG A 10 3.20 11.42 -13.44
CA ARG A 10 4.64 11.30 -13.70
C ARG A 10 4.97 10.91 -15.15
N GLY A 11 3.96 10.66 -15.97
CA GLY A 11 4.13 10.43 -17.40
C GLY A 11 4.53 11.70 -18.17
N PRO A 12 4.94 11.59 -19.45
CA PRO A 12 5.02 10.36 -20.25
C PRO A 12 6.19 9.44 -19.85
N TRP A 13 5.98 8.14 -19.95
CA TRP A 13 6.95 7.10 -19.57
C TRP A 13 7.80 6.68 -20.75
N ARG A 14 9.10 6.47 -20.51
CA ARG A 14 10.07 6.13 -21.56
C ARG A 14 10.16 4.63 -21.85
N SER A 15 9.78 3.79 -20.90
CA SER A 15 9.80 2.33 -21.01
C SER A 15 8.91 1.69 -19.95
N PHE A 16 8.72 0.36 -20.04
CA PHE A 16 7.97 -0.39 -19.04
C PHE A 16 8.72 -0.47 -17.70
N GLU A 17 10.05 -0.62 -17.75
CA GLU A 17 10.89 -0.70 -16.55
C GLU A 17 10.79 0.57 -15.70
N ALA A 18 10.65 1.74 -16.34
CA ALA A 18 10.44 3.00 -15.63
C ALA A 18 9.10 3.03 -14.87
N VAL A 19 8.06 2.42 -15.46
CA VAL A 19 6.75 2.28 -14.81
C VAL A 19 6.82 1.28 -13.66
N GLU A 20 7.49 0.14 -13.85
CA GLU A 20 7.68 -0.87 -12.81
C GLU A 20 8.40 -0.29 -11.60
N TYR A 21 9.51 0.41 -11.80
CA TYR A 21 10.25 1.04 -10.71
C TYR A 21 9.39 2.07 -9.95
N ALA A 22 8.68 2.95 -10.68
CA ALA A 22 7.78 3.91 -10.05
C ALA A 22 6.60 3.25 -9.31
N THR A 23 6.17 2.07 -9.77
CA THR A 23 5.17 1.25 -9.07
C THR A 23 5.72 0.76 -7.74
N LEU A 24 6.93 0.20 -7.72
CA LEU A 24 7.58 -0.28 -6.50
C LEU A 24 7.73 0.84 -5.46
N GLU A 25 8.20 2.02 -5.89
CA GLU A 25 8.29 3.18 -4.99
C GLU A 25 6.93 3.61 -4.44
N TRP A 26 5.89 3.60 -5.29
CA TRP A 26 4.55 3.99 -4.85
C TRP A 26 3.94 2.98 -3.88
N VAL A 27 4.16 1.68 -4.11
CA VAL A 27 3.70 0.61 -3.21
C VAL A 27 4.39 0.71 -1.85
N ASP A 28 5.72 0.89 -1.82
CA ASP A 28 6.46 1.10 -0.55
C ASP A 28 5.90 2.29 0.22
N TRP A 29 5.78 3.44 -0.46
CA TRP A 29 5.24 4.64 0.17
C TRP A 29 3.80 4.46 0.64
N PHE A 30 2.93 3.87 -0.18
CA PHE A 30 1.52 3.70 0.15
C PHE A 30 1.35 2.78 1.36
N ASN A 31 2.05 1.65 1.39
CA ASN A 31 1.87 0.65 2.45
C ASN A 31 2.62 0.98 3.75
N HIS A 32 3.79 1.61 3.66
CA HIS A 32 4.69 1.79 4.81
C HIS A 32 4.86 3.25 5.25
N ARG A 33 4.31 4.23 4.53
CA ARG A 33 4.49 5.66 4.87
C ARG A 33 3.21 6.50 4.81
N ARG A 34 2.18 6.06 4.08
CA ARG A 34 0.92 6.80 3.95
C ARG A 34 -0.04 6.41 5.08
N LEU A 35 -0.41 7.37 5.92
CA LEU A 35 -1.50 7.19 6.87
C LEU A 35 -2.84 7.31 6.15
N LEU A 36 -3.78 6.42 6.47
CA LEU A 36 -5.11 6.40 5.88
C LEU A 36 -6.18 6.58 6.97
N GLU A 37 -6.91 7.70 6.88
CA GLU A 37 -8.02 8.01 7.79
C GLU A 37 -9.07 6.87 7.89
N PRO A 38 -9.51 6.24 6.79
CA PRO A 38 -10.56 5.21 6.87
C PRO A 38 -10.21 3.97 7.70
N ILE A 39 -8.92 3.72 7.95
CA ILE A 39 -8.43 2.60 8.77
C ILE A 39 -7.89 3.08 10.12
N GLY A 40 -8.22 4.31 10.53
CA GLY A 40 -7.83 4.85 11.84
C GLY A 40 -6.52 5.65 11.83
N ASN A 41 -6.11 6.20 10.68
CA ASN A 41 -4.85 6.95 10.53
C ASN A 41 -3.60 6.13 10.87
N ILE A 42 -3.59 4.85 10.54
CA ILE A 42 -2.42 3.97 10.62
C ILE A 42 -1.92 3.60 9.22
N LEU A 43 -0.75 2.97 9.16
CA LEU A 43 -0.17 2.47 7.91
C LEU A 43 -0.98 1.27 7.38
N PRO A 44 -1.21 1.15 6.07
CA PRO A 44 -1.92 -0.01 5.51
C PRO A 44 -1.26 -1.34 5.88
N ALA A 45 0.06 -1.42 5.87
CA ALA A 45 0.78 -2.64 6.27
C ALA A 45 0.57 -2.97 7.76
N GLU A 46 0.45 -1.96 8.62
CA GLU A 46 0.16 -2.16 10.04
C GLU A 46 -1.29 -2.64 10.24
N ALA A 47 -2.25 -2.06 9.51
CA ALA A 47 -3.64 -2.52 9.55
C ALA A 47 -3.78 -3.98 9.09
N GLU A 48 -3.07 -4.37 8.03
CA GLU A 48 -3.03 -5.75 7.55
C GLU A 48 -2.42 -6.70 8.60
N ALA A 49 -1.29 -6.32 9.20
CA ALA A 49 -0.67 -7.11 10.26
C ALA A 49 -1.61 -7.29 11.48
N ASN A 50 -2.28 -6.21 11.90
CA ASN A 50 -3.27 -6.26 12.99
C ASN A 50 -4.46 -7.17 12.65
N TYR A 51 -4.94 -7.12 11.41
CA TYR A 51 -6.02 -7.98 10.94
C TYR A 51 -5.64 -9.47 11.02
N TYR A 52 -4.47 -9.85 10.52
CA TYR A 52 -4.01 -11.23 10.56
C TYR A 52 -3.71 -11.71 11.98
N ALA A 53 -3.10 -10.86 12.83
CA ALA A 53 -2.88 -11.20 14.23
C ALA A 53 -4.21 -11.47 14.97
N ALA A 54 -5.25 -10.66 14.71
CA ALA A 54 -6.56 -10.87 15.29
C ALA A 54 -7.23 -12.15 14.73
N ALA A 55 -7.10 -12.43 13.44
CA ALA A 55 -7.64 -13.63 12.81
C ALA A 55 -6.98 -14.91 13.37
N GLU A 56 -5.66 -14.91 13.56
CA GLU A 56 -4.93 -16.02 14.18
C GLU A 56 -5.39 -16.26 15.62
N GLN A 57 -5.59 -15.20 16.40
CA GLN A 57 -6.11 -15.31 17.78
C GLN A 57 -7.50 -15.95 17.82
N ILE A 58 -8.39 -15.60 16.88
CA ILE A 58 -9.72 -16.21 16.77
C ILE A 58 -9.59 -17.71 16.47
N VAL A 59 -8.71 -18.09 15.55
CA VAL A 59 -8.50 -19.50 15.18
C VAL A 59 -7.89 -20.30 16.34
N MET A 60 -7.00 -19.71 17.14
CA MET A 60 -6.39 -20.39 18.30
C MET A 60 -7.32 -20.49 19.53
N ALA A 61 -8.35 -19.66 19.62
CA ALA A 61 -9.31 -19.64 20.72
C ALA A 61 -10.56 -20.51 20.48
N ALA A 62 -10.72 -21.07 19.27
CA ALA A 62 -11.84 -21.93 18.85
C ALA A 62 -11.50 -23.42 18.97
#